data_AF-A0A660M9S0-F1
#
_entry.id   AF-A0A660M9S0-F1
#
_cell.length_a   1.000
_cell.length_b   1.000
_cell.length_c   1.000
_cell.angle_alpha   90.00
_cell.angle_beta   90.00
_cell.angle_gamma   90.00
#
_symmetry.space_group_name_H-M   'P 1'
#
loop_
_entity.id
_entity.type
_entity.pdbx_description
1 polymer ?
#
loop_
_entity_poly.entity_id
_entity_poly.type
_entity_poly.pdbx_seq_one_letter_code
_entity_poly.pdbx_strand_id
1 'polypeptide(L)'
;RSGYQVKTTLNMDTQQMLIDNVSKQIPYLNNRGGTNASGVVIDVKTGRVRALVGSADYNNPEWGNVNMATTPRQPGSSFKPIYYAGALAEGVITPATIFEDKPRDFGGGYRPLNADQRWHGNVTTRRAISWSLNIPSVDIMQRFGIDKSIQTANNLGITSITKESVQKNNNGLSLALGSGEASLTQMTNAYAAFGNQGQQFELGLIEQVNDKYNKKVSWPNATSKRAISEGASYLISNILSDNAARASVFGSTLTVPGHTAAVKTGTTNDNKDAWTIGYNPEYAVGVWVGNNNNTPMKFGGSDMAGPIWRNTMTKLLAGQSNTQFPVPSGVVQRSVCSDGGLATTNNAKGTYKEYFLTGALPTKQCNVVRTKIEVCNLSDKKMESIYEDDFDSTKHSKNSSDCSTTKQQIRVCDVERKRIIAIDEKDFDSSRYSKNIASCRSSSSGSSGNTSDDSDNSSTINGNTRRRNNTGNSGNTGGTSGDSSGTGGTSDDDSSGQNNQNNTGGNNNNFFRTNF
;
A
#
# COMPACT_ATOMS: atom_id res chain seq x y z
N ARG A 1 -39.36 -16.11 34.53
CA ARG A 1 -38.68 -16.35 33.23
C ARG A 1 -37.27 -16.84 33.56
N SER A 2 -36.95 -18.11 33.33
CA SER A 2 -35.64 -18.71 33.70
C SER A 2 -35.30 -19.87 32.77
N GLY A 3 -34.02 -20.21 32.68
CA GLY A 3 -33.51 -21.37 31.92
C GLY A 3 -33.32 -21.17 30.41
N TYR A 4 -33.36 -19.92 29.89
CA TYR A 4 -32.95 -19.67 28.51
C TYR A 4 -31.47 -19.96 28.30
N GLN A 5 -31.13 -20.54 27.16
CA GLN A 5 -29.75 -20.72 26.69
C GLN A 5 -29.50 -19.78 25.51
N VAL A 6 -28.46 -18.95 25.60
CA VAL A 6 -28.06 -18.02 24.53
C VAL A 6 -26.70 -18.44 24.00
N LYS A 7 -26.66 -18.85 22.73
CA LYS A 7 -25.42 -19.07 21.98
C LYS A 7 -25.04 -17.75 21.31
N THR A 8 -23.88 -17.22 21.65
CA THR A 8 -23.32 -16.01 21.02
C THR A 8 -22.59 -16.35 19.72
N THR A 9 -22.19 -15.32 18.98
CA THR A 9 -21.35 -15.43 17.77
C THR A 9 -19.85 -15.47 18.07
N LEU A 10 -19.46 -15.27 19.34
CA LEU A 10 -18.06 -15.27 19.77
C LEU A 10 -17.42 -16.63 19.50
N ASN A 11 -16.18 -16.61 19.00
CA ASN A 11 -15.32 -17.78 18.93
C ASN A 11 -14.25 -17.64 20.02
N MET A 12 -14.21 -18.59 20.96
CA MET A 12 -13.36 -18.47 22.15
C MET A 12 -11.87 -18.38 21.81
N ASP A 13 -11.39 -19.07 20.78
CA ASP A 13 -9.98 -19.01 20.36
C ASP A 13 -9.64 -17.61 19.81
N THR A 14 -10.53 -17.02 19.02
CA THR A 14 -10.40 -15.65 18.49
C THR A 14 -10.50 -14.61 19.61
N GLN A 15 -11.38 -14.84 20.58
CA GLN A 15 -11.53 -13.97 21.77
C GLN A 15 -10.26 -13.99 22.61
N GLN A 16 -9.74 -15.16 22.95
CA GLN A 16 -8.51 -15.30 23.73
C GLN A 16 -7.31 -14.74 22.97
N MET A 17 -7.20 -15.01 21.66
CA MET A 17 -6.17 -14.45 20.79
C MET A 17 -6.14 -12.92 20.82
N LEU A 18 -7.30 -12.27 20.79
CA LEU A 18 -7.40 -10.81 20.85
C LEU A 18 -7.04 -10.28 22.25
N ILE A 19 -7.52 -10.94 23.32
CA ILE A 19 -7.13 -10.61 24.71
C ILE A 19 -5.61 -10.67 24.85
N ASP A 20 -4.98 -11.79 24.47
CA ASP A 20 -3.53 -11.98 24.55
C ASP A 20 -2.75 -10.91 23.78
N ASN A 21 -3.22 -10.55 22.58
CA ASN A 21 -2.59 -9.51 21.75
C ASN A 21 -2.72 -8.11 22.36
N VAL A 22 -3.85 -7.81 23.02
CA VAL A 22 -4.05 -6.56 23.76
C VAL A 22 -3.17 -6.53 25.01
N SER A 23 -3.32 -7.50 25.91
CA SER A 23 -2.60 -7.55 27.20
C SER A 23 -1.08 -7.56 27.02
N LYS A 24 -0.56 -8.27 26.01
CA LYS A 24 0.88 -8.27 25.68
C LYS A 24 1.42 -6.90 25.27
N GLN A 25 0.58 -6.03 24.69
CA GLN A 25 1.00 -4.72 24.22
C GLN A 25 0.96 -3.65 25.32
N ILE A 26 0.15 -3.82 26.38
CA ILE A 26 -0.07 -2.80 27.42
C ILE A 26 1.21 -2.21 28.04
N PRO A 27 2.26 -3.00 28.39
CA PRO A 27 3.51 -2.42 28.90
C PRO A 27 4.19 -1.44 27.91
N TYR A 28 4.07 -1.67 26.60
CA TYR A 28 4.59 -0.78 25.58
C TYR A 28 3.74 0.51 25.44
N LEU A 29 2.41 0.40 25.63
CA LEU A 29 1.46 1.51 25.56
C LEU A 29 1.56 2.43 26.77
N ASN A 30 1.69 1.86 27.99
CA ASN A 30 1.85 2.62 29.24
C ASN A 30 3.07 3.54 29.18
N ASN A 31 4.21 3.05 28.67
CA ASN A 31 5.43 3.85 28.46
C ASN A 31 5.25 5.02 27.46
N ARG A 32 4.17 4.98 26.68
CA ARG A 32 3.75 5.99 25.69
C ARG A 32 2.52 6.79 26.12
N GLY A 33 2.08 6.61 27.36
CA GLY A 33 0.98 7.36 27.96
C GLY A 33 -0.42 6.86 27.58
N GLY A 34 -0.57 5.68 26.98
CA GLY A 34 -1.87 5.06 26.73
C GLY A 34 -2.12 3.90 27.71
N THR A 35 -3.19 3.95 28.49
CA THR A 35 -3.48 2.98 29.56
C THR A 35 -4.48 1.89 29.17
N ASN A 36 -5.34 2.15 28.18
CA ASN A 36 -6.41 1.24 27.79
C ASN A 36 -6.39 0.96 26.27
N ALA A 37 -6.96 -0.18 25.89
CA ALA A 37 -7.12 -0.61 24.52
C ALA A 37 -8.39 -1.44 24.37
N SER A 38 -9.01 -1.36 23.20
CA SER A 38 -10.19 -2.15 22.82
C SER A 38 -10.00 -2.73 21.43
N GLY A 39 -10.71 -3.82 21.14
CA GLY A 39 -10.59 -4.53 19.87
C GLY A 39 -11.89 -5.24 19.49
N VAL A 40 -12.10 -5.39 18.19
CA VAL A 40 -13.23 -6.17 17.65
C VAL A 40 -12.79 -6.93 16.39
N VAL A 41 -13.25 -8.17 16.27
CA VAL A 41 -13.08 -9.01 15.07
C VAL A 41 -14.46 -9.33 14.51
N ILE A 42 -14.69 -9.00 13.25
CA ILE A 42 -15.95 -9.23 12.53
C ILE A 42 -15.70 -10.19 11.37
N ASP A 43 -16.57 -11.19 11.24
CA ASP A 43 -16.70 -12.06 10.07
C ASP A 43 -17.32 -11.26 8.91
N VAL A 44 -16.54 -11.01 7.86
CA VAL A 44 -16.90 -10.08 6.76
C VAL A 44 -18.10 -10.56 5.97
N LYS A 45 -18.27 -11.88 5.84
CA LYS A 45 -19.31 -12.52 5.04
C LYS A 45 -20.66 -12.60 5.76
N THR A 46 -20.68 -12.43 7.09
CA THR A 46 -21.90 -12.64 7.90
C THR A 46 -22.20 -11.55 8.94
N GLY A 47 -21.32 -10.55 9.13
CA GLY A 47 -21.47 -9.50 10.14
C GLY A 47 -21.34 -9.98 11.59
N ARG A 48 -20.98 -11.25 11.80
CA ARG A 48 -20.87 -11.84 13.14
C ARG A 48 -19.63 -11.33 13.86
N VAL A 49 -19.79 -10.84 15.08
CA VAL A 49 -18.68 -10.48 15.97
C VAL A 49 -18.07 -11.76 16.52
N ARG A 50 -16.83 -12.05 16.12
CA ARG A 50 -16.07 -13.25 16.52
C ARG A 50 -15.26 -13.03 17.78
N ALA A 51 -14.84 -11.79 18.04
CA ALA A 51 -14.26 -11.35 19.30
C ALA A 51 -14.58 -9.88 19.57
N LEU A 52 -14.71 -9.52 20.85
CA LEU A 52 -14.87 -8.15 21.33
C LEU A 52 -14.15 -8.02 22.68
N VAL A 53 -13.15 -7.13 22.73
CA VAL A 53 -12.43 -6.74 23.95
C VAL A 53 -12.76 -5.27 24.21
N GLY A 54 -13.54 -5.02 25.27
CA GLY A 54 -14.01 -3.67 25.59
C GLY A 54 -12.98 -2.81 26.33
N SER A 55 -12.04 -3.43 27.02
CA SER A 55 -10.98 -2.80 27.80
C SER A 55 -9.80 -3.77 27.94
N ALA A 56 -8.61 -3.24 28.21
CA ALA A 56 -7.39 -4.05 28.33
C ALA A 56 -7.26 -4.80 29.65
N ASP A 57 -7.91 -4.30 30.70
CA ASP A 57 -8.11 -4.96 31.98
C ASP A 57 -9.52 -4.61 32.50
N TYR A 58 -10.43 -5.59 32.48
CA TYR A 58 -11.80 -5.41 32.95
C TYR A 58 -11.88 -5.14 34.46
N ASN A 59 -10.90 -5.65 35.23
CA ASN A 59 -10.89 -5.53 36.69
C ASN A 59 -10.25 -4.22 37.18
N ASN A 60 -9.74 -3.37 36.27
CA ASN A 60 -9.25 -2.06 36.65
C ASN A 60 -10.41 -1.21 37.21
N PRO A 61 -10.33 -0.72 38.46
CA PRO A 61 -11.47 -0.08 39.13
C PRO A 61 -11.82 1.32 38.60
N GLU A 62 -10.90 1.98 37.89
CA GLU A 62 -11.10 3.35 37.39
C GLU A 62 -11.77 3.37 36.01
N TRP A 63 -11.42 2.42 35.14
CA TRP A 63 -11.79 2.45 33.73
C TRP A 63 -12.13 1.10 33.10
N GLY A 64 -11.86 -0.02 33.79
CA GLY A 64 -11.95 -1.37 33.23
C GLY A 64 -13.35 -1.81 32.82
N ASN A 65 -14.37 -1.33 33.53
CA ASN A 65 -15.78 -1.62 33.25
C ASN A 65 -16.38 -0.80 32.07
N VAL A 66 -15.65 0.15 31.50
CA VAL A 66 -16.11 0.96 30.36
C VAL A 66 -15.74 0.25 29.05
N ASN A 67 -16.76 -0.15 28.29
CA ASN A 67 -16.58 -0.80 26.99
C ASN A 67 -16.21 0.21 25.88
N MET A 68 -14.91 0.47 25.77
CA MET A 68 -14.29 1.30 24.74
C MET A 68 -14.36 0.73 23.32
N ALA A 69 -14.93 -0.47 23.11
CA ALA A 69 -15.31 -0.89 21.75
C ALA A 69 -16.64 -0.27 21.30
N THR A 70 -17.51 0.11 22.26
CA THR A 70 -18.83 0.69 22.01
C THR A 70 -18.95 2.17 22.37
N THR A 71 -18.09 2.69 23.25
CA THR A 71 -18.02 4.13 23.55
C THR A 71 -17.58 4.92 22.32
N PRO A 72 -18.31 5.96 21.88
CA PRO A 72 -17.86 6.83 20.81
C PRO A 72 -16.54 7.55 21.15
N ARG A 73 -15.64 7.64 20.17
CA ARG A 73 -14.42 8.44 20.19
C ARG A 73 -14.17 9.02 18.80
N GLN A 74 -13.29 10.01 18.68
CA GLN A 74 -12.91 10.53 17.37
C GLN A 74 -12.06 9.49 16.62
N PRO A 75 -12.50 8.99 15.45
CA PRO A 75 -11.78 7.99 14.64
C PRO A 75 -10.55 8.56 13.94
N GLY A 76 -10.38 9.89 13.95
CA GLY A 76 -9.27 10.57 13.28
C GLY A 76 -9.21 10.23 11.78
N SER A 77 -8.00 10.13 11.24
CA SER A 77 -7.75 9.73 9.85
C SER A 77 -8.29 8.34 9.43
N SER A 78 -8.86 7.51 10.33
CA SER A 78 -9.58 6.29 9.94
C SER A 78 -11.00 6.58 9.42
N PHE A 79 -11.49 7.82 9.51
CA PHE A 79 -12.70 8.24 8.80
C PHE A 79 -12.48 8.45 7.29
N LYS A 80 -11.24 8.65 6.84
CA LYS A 80 -10.92 8.97 5.43
C LYS A 80 -11.49 7.97 4.42
N PRO A 81 -11.34 6.64 4.58
CA PRO A 81 -11.91 5.67 3.64
C PRO A 81 -13.43 5.78 3.46
N ILE A 82 -14.17 6.25 4.48
CA ILE A 82 -15.64 6.35 4.45
C ILE A 82 -16.08 7.31 3.33
N TYR A 83 -15.66 8.58 3.39
CA TYR A 83 -16.06 9.56 2.37
C TYR A 83 -15.22 9.46 1.09
N TYR A 84 -13.98 8.94 1.14
CA TYR A 84 -13.23 8.63 -0.09
C TYR A 84 -13.95 7.59 -0.94
N ALA A 85 -14.52 6.54 -0.32
CA ALA A 85 -15.28 5.54 -1.05
C ALA A 85 -16.56 6.13 -1.66
N GLY A 86 -17.25 7.03 -0.95
CA GLY A 86 -18.39 7.79 -1.50
C GLY A 86 -17.99 8.67 -2.71
N ALA A 87 -16.88 9.41 -2.58
CA ALA A 87 -16.36 10.25 -3.66
C ALA A 87 -15.89 9.44 -4.89
N LEU A 88 -15.34 8.23 -4.67
CA LEU A 88 -15.02 7.27 -5.73
C LEU A 88 -16.29 6.70 -6.38
N ALA A 89 -17.33 6.40 -5.60
CA ALA A 89 -18.60 5.85 -6.09
C ALA A 89 -19.34 6.81 -7.02
N GLU A 90 -19.30 8.11 -6.73
CA GLU A 90 -19.91 9.17 -7.55
C GLU A 90 -18.97 9.71 -8.65
N GLY A 91 -17.74 9.19 -8.76
CA GLY A 91 -16.76 9.66 -9.76
C GLY A 91 -16.23 11.08 -9.53
N VAL A 92 -16.50 11.69 -8.37
CA VAL A 92 -15.94 12.99 -7.96
C VAL A 92 -14.42 12.94 -7.90
N ILE A 93 -13.88 11.78 -7.57
CA ILE A 93 -12.45 11.45 -7.65
C ILE A 93 -12.25 10.09 -8.32
N THR A 94 -11.08 9.90 -8.89
CA THR A 94 -10.56 8.59 -9.32
C THR A 94 -9.29 8.28 -8.51
N PRO A 95 -8.79 7.03 -8.45
CA PRO A 95 -7.52 6.72 -7.78
C PRO A 95 -6.31 7.51 -8.30
N ALA A 96 -6.36 7.94 -9.57
CA ALA A 96 -5.34 8.75 -10.25
C ALA A 96 -5.54 10.27 -10.16
N THR A 97 -6.66 10.77 -9.63
CA THR A 97 -6.91 12.22 -9.53
C THR A 97 -5.79 12.91 -8.73
N ILE A 98 -5.20 13.96 -9.30
CA ILE A 98 -4.10 14.71 -8.69
C ILE A 98 -4.66 15.81 -7.78
N PHE A 99 -4.06 15.93 -6.59
CA PHE A 99 -4.27 16.98 -5.61
C PHE A 99 -2.94 17.68 -5.33
N GLU A 100 -3.02 18.98 -5.06
CA GLU A 100 -1.87 19.79 -4.70
C GLU A 100 -1.77 19.89 -3.17
N ASP A 101 -0.87 19.10 -2.58
CA ASP A 101 -0.58 19.10 -1.16
C ASP A 101 0.37 20.26 -0.81
N LYS A 102 -0.23 21.45 -0.59
CA LYS A 102 0.45 22.70 -0.19
C LYS A 102 -0.39 23.51 0.79
N PRO A 103 0.18 24.48 1.54
CA PRO A 103 -0.59 25.37 2.42
C PRO A 103 -1.76 26.03 1.70
N ARG A 104 -2.98 25.81 2.20
CA ARG A 104 -4.22 26.35 1.64
C ARG A 104 -5.19 26.70 2.76
N ASP A 105 -5.91 27.80 2.57
CA ASP A 105 -7.11 28.12 3.34
C ASP A 105 -8.32 27.49 2.64
N PHE A 106 -9.09 26.68 3.37
CA PHE A 106 -10.28 26.02 2.86
C PHE A 106 -11.56 26.83 3.11
N GLY A 107 -11.46 28.00 3.72
CA GLY A 107 -12.54 28.90 4.08
C GLY A 107 -12.52 29.22 5.57
N GLY A 108 -12.82 30.48 5.93
CA GLY A 108 -12.92 30.91 7.32
C GLY A 108 -11.63 30.82 8.15
N GLY A 109 -10.46 30.78 7.51
CA GLY A 109 -9.17 30.61 8.20
C GLY A 109 -8.78 29.15 8.44
N TYR A 110 -9.56 28.17 7.96
CA TYR A 110 -9.25 26.76 8.19
C TYR A 110 -8.07 26.29 7.33
N ARG A 111 -6.90 26.18 7.97
CA ARG A 111 -5.60 25.86 7.34
C ARG A 111 -4.99 24.61 8.00
N PRO A 112 -5.48 23.39 7.66
CA PRO A 112 -4.98 22.15 8.25
C PRO A 112 -3.53 21.88 7.83
N LEU A 113 -2.75 21.28 8.74
CA LEU A 113 -1.39 20.80 8.46
C LEU A 113 -1.41 19.27 8.24
N ASN A 114 -0.43 18.75 7.49
CA ASN A 114 -0.14 17.32 7.48
C ASN A 114 0.50 16.89 8.79
N ALA A 115 0.35 15.62 9.15
CA ALA A 115 0.86 15.07 10.43
C ALA A 115 2.40 15.12 10.53
N ASP A 116 3.11 15.06 9.40
CA ASP A 116 4.56 15.22 9.30
C ASP A 116 5.01 16.69 9.15
N GLN A 117 4.06 17.63 9.17
CA GLN A 117 4.26 19.07 8.97
C GLN A 117 4.94 19.44 7.64
N ARG A 118 4.86 18.58 6.63
CA ARG A 118 5.48 18.77 5.31
C ARG A 118 4.46 18.82 4.19
N TRP A 119 4.91 19.34 3.05
CA TRP A 119 4.16 19.46 1.81
C TRP A 119 4.77 18.54 0.77
N HIS A 120 3.95 17.69 0.16
CA HIS A 120 4.36 16.66 -0.79
C HIS A 120 4.10 17.04 -2.25
N GLY A 121 3.54 18.24 -2.50
CA GLY A 121 3.24 18.74 -3.83
C GLY A 121 2.14 17.95 -4.51
N ASN A 122 2.30 17.63 -5.80
CA ASN A 122 1.29 16.88 -6.54
C ASN A 122 1.26 15.40 -6.12
N VAL A 123 0.11 14.96 -5.60
CA VAL A 123 -0.15 13.59 -5.14
C VAL A 123 -1.44 13.02 -5.74
N THR A 124 -1.46 11.73 -6.08
CA THR A 124 -2.68 11.03 -6.50
C THR A 124 -3.60 10.76 -5.32
N THR A 125 -4.89 10.51 -5.56
CA THR A 125 -5.83 9.99 -4.55
C THR A 125 -5.26 8.77 -3.82
N ARG A 126 -4.67 7.80 -4.55
CA ARG A 126 -3.98 6.63 -3.97
C ARG A 126 -2.94 7.06 -2.95
N ARG A 127 -2.01 7.94 -3.32
CA ARG A 127 -0.94 8.40 -2.43
C ARG A 127 -1.49 9.22 -1.26
N ALA A 128 -2.46 10.10 -1.49
CA ALA A 128 -3.08 10.92 -0.46
C ALA A 128 -3.66 10.09 0.69
N ILE A 129 -4.42 9.03 0.41
CA ILE A 129 -5.00 8.19 1.48
C ILE A 129 -4.02 7.17 2.05
N SER A 130 -3.15 6.57 1.22
CA SER A 130 -2.12 5.63 1.70
C SER A 130 -1.09 6.29 2.59
N TRP A 131 -0.79 7.57 2.36
CA TRP A 131 0.08 8.40 3.23
C TRP A 131 -0.71 9.16 4.29
N SER A 132 -2.04 9.08 4.26
CA SER A 132 -2.95 9.74 5.22
C SER A 132 -2.83 11.27 5.27
N LEU A 133 -2.46 11.92 4.16
CA LEU A 133 -2.27 13.37 4.06
C LEU A 133 -3.58 14.11 4.38
N ASN A 134 -3.48 15.27 5.05
CA ASN A 134 -4.63 16.01 5.56
C ASN A 134 -5.17 17.02 4.55
N ILE A 135 -4.31 17.74 3.83
CA ILE A 135 -4.74 18.78 2.89
C ILE A 135 -5.53 18.19 1.70
N PRO A 136 -5.03 17.17 0.96
CA PRO A 136 -5.82 16.49 -0.07
C PRO A 136 -7.13 15.87 0.46
N SER A 137 -7.13 15.34 1.69
CA SER A 137 -8.33 14.79 2.33
C SER A 137 -9.42 15.84 2.54
N VAL A 138 -9.04 17.03 2.99
CA VAL A 138 -9.97 18.17 3.17
C VAL A 138 -10.46 18.69 1.81
N ASP A 139 -9.60 18.75 0.80
CA ASP A 139 -10.01 19.10 -0.58
C ASP A 139 -11.03 18.08 -1.15
N ILE A 140 -10.80 16.78 -0.93
CA ILE A 140 -11.73 15.72 -1.33
C ILE A 140 -13.08 15.88 -0.62
N MET A 141 -13.11 16.14 0.68
CA MET A 141 -14.36 16.39 1.40
C MET A 141 -15.05 17.68 0.93
N GLN A 142 -14.29 18.73 0.60
CA GLN A 142 -14.85 19.98 0.07
C GLN A 142 -15.50 19.76 -1.32
N ARG A 143 -14.89 18.93 -2.18
CA ARG A 143 -15.43 18.57 -3.50
C ARG A 143 -16.62 17.61 -3.43
N PHE A 144 -16.60 16.64 -2.50
CA PHE A 144 -17.68 15.66 -2.34
C PHE A 144 -18.87 16.20 -1.54
N GLY A 145 -18.60 17.04 -0.55
CA GLY A 145 -19.60 17.63 0.35
C GLY A 145 -19.70 16.89 1.69
N ILE A 146 -19.88 17.68 2.76
CA ILE A 146 -20.04 17.18 4.13
C ILE A 146 -21.32 16.32 4.25
N ASP A 147 -22.43 16.77 3.68
CA ASP A 147 -23.71 16.04 3.71
C ASP A 147 -23.64 14.66 3.05
N LYS A 148 -22.97 14.54 1.89
CA LYS A 148 -22.76 13.24 1.23
C LYS A 148 -21.80 12.35 2.01
N SER A 149 -20.82 12.95 2.70
CA SER A 149 -19.92 12.23 3.60
C SER A 149 -20.68 11.64 4.79
N ILE A 150 -21.58 12.40 5.40
CA ILE A 150 -22.49 11.97 6.48
C ILE A 150 -23.45 10.88 5.97
N GLN A 151 -24.04 11.06 4.78
CA GLN A 151 -24.90 10.04 4.17
C GLN A 151 -24.15 8.73 3.92
N THR A 152 -22.91 8.80 3.42
CA THR A 152 -22.05 7.63 3.20
C THR A 152 -21.73 6.92 4.53
N ALA A 153 -21.41 7.67 5.58
CA ALA A 153 -21.17 7.13 6.92
C ALA A 153 -22.41 6.42 7.51
N ASN A 154 -23.59 7.03 7.41
CA ASN A 154 -24.86 6.46 7.85
C ASN A 154 -25.27 5.21 7.03
N ASN A 155 -25.05 5.24 5.71
CA ASN A 155 -25.24 4.07 4.85
C ASN A 155 -24.35 2.90 5.29
N LEU A 156 -23.11 3.19 5.70
CA LEU A 156 -22.16 2.26 6.30
C LEU A 156 -22.34 2.03 7.82
N GLY A 157 -23.50 2.40 8.39
CA GLY A 157 -23.89 2.04 9.76
C GLY A 157 -23.26 2.88 10.88
N ILE A 158 -22.52 3.94 10.55
CA ILE A 158 -21.96 4.89 11.52
C ILE A 158 -23.03 5.93 11.86
N THR A 159 -23.99 5.55 12.70
CA THR A 159 -25.18 6.34 13.04
C THR A 159 -24.95 7.46 14.06
N SER A 160 -23.76 7.54 14.66
CA SER A 160 -23.39 8.59 15.62
C SER A 160 -22.98 9.91 14.95
N ILE A 161 -22.61 9.87 13.66
CA ILE A 161 -22.21 11.04 12.89
C ILE A 161 -23.41 11.48 12.04
N THR A 162 -24.24 12.35 12.61
CA THR A 162 -25.42 12.94 11.97
C THR A 162 -25.16 14.41 11.58
N LYS A 163 -26.09 15.03 10.85
CA LYS A 163 -25.99 16.48 10.54
C LYS A 163 -26.05 17.30 11.81
N GLU A 164 -26.92 16.93 12.73
CA GLU A 164 -27.14 17.57 14.02
C GLU A 164 -25.88 17.46 14.90
N SER A 165 -25.21 16.30 14.93
CA SER A 165 -23.96 16.14 15.69
C SER A 165 -22.83 16.99 15.08
N VAL A 166 -22.70 16.97 13.75
CA VAL A 166 -21.67 17.74 13.00
C VAL A 166 -21.86 19.25 13.16
N GLN A 167 -23.11 19.72 13.16
CA GLN A 167 -23.45 21.12 13.41
C GLN A 167 -23.23 21.50 14.88
N LYS A 168 -23.73 20.71 15.83
CA LYS A 168 -23.58 20.96 17.28
C LYS A 168 -22.12 21.07 17.71
N ASN A 169 -21.26 20.22 17.15
CA ASN A 169 -19.83 20.18 17.46
C ASN A 169 -19.00 21.10 16.55
N ASN A 170 -19.64 21.88 15.65
CA ASN A 170 -19.00 22.74 14.66
C ASN A 170 -17.88 22.05 13.86
N ASN A 171 -18.08 20.77 13.49
CA ASN A 171 -17.00 19.99 12.86
C ASN A 171 -16.65 20.54 11.46
N GLY A 172 -17.65 20.90 10.65
CA GLY A 172 -17.44 21.42 9.30
C GLY A 172 -16.51 20.51 8.46
N LEU A 173 -15.56 21.12 7.74
CA LEU A 173 -14.55 20.39 6.96
C LEU A 173 -13.54 19.60 7.81
N SER A 174 -13.41 19.86 9.12
CA SER A 174 -12.54 19.04 9.98
C SER A 174 -13.05 17.60 10.14
N LEU A 175 -14.31 17.32 9.78
CA LEU A 175 -14.85 15.97 9.67
C LEU A 175 -14.00 15.10 8.73
N ALA A 176 -13.35 15.69 7.71
CA ALA A 176 -12.41 15.00 6.81
C ALA A 176 -11.24 14.34 7.54
N LEU A 177 -10.92 14.85 8.73
CA LEU A 177 -9.85 14.39 9.61
C LEU A 177 -10.40 13.59 10.81
N GLY A 178 -11.71 13.29 10.84
CA GLY A 178 -12.36 12.43 11.83
C GLY A 178 -12.66 13.10 13.17
N SER A 179 -13.09 14.37 13.16
CA SER A 179 -13.49 15.11 14.38
C SER A 179 -14.90 14.81 14.90
N GLY A 180 -15.72 14.08 14.13
CA GLY A 180 -17.01 13.52 14.59
C GLY A 180 -16.81 12.16 15.26
N GLU A 181 -17.54 11.86 16.33
CA GLU A 181 -17.31 10.66 17.15
C GLU A 181 -18.04 9.41 16.62
N ALA A 182 -17.37 8.25 16.69
CA ALA A 182 -17.90 6.95 16.29
C ALA A 182 -17.40 5.83 17.22
N SER A 183 -18.20 4.77 17.38
CA SER A 183 -17.77 3.58 18.12
C SER A 183 -16.87 2.67 17.27
N LEU A 184 -16.00 1.89 17.93
CA LEU A 184 -15.10 0.95 17.25
C LEU A 184 -15.87 -0.15 16.51
N THR A 185 -16.97 -0.64 17.08
CA THR A 185 -17.85 -1.61 16.41
C THR A 185 -18.45 -1.06 15.13
N GLN A 186 -18.95 0.18 15.10
CA GLN A 186 -19.49 0.80 13.90
C GLN A 186 -18.42 1.05 12.83
N MET A 187 -17.28 1.65 13.22
CA MET A 187 -16.17 1.90 12.29
C MET A 187 -15.64 0.59 11.69
N THR A 188 -15.53 -0.48 12.49
CA THR A 188 -15.05 -1.77 11.96
C THR A 188 -16.10 -2.44 11.06
N ASN A 189 -17.40 -2.30 11.36
CA ASN A 189 -18.45 -2.84 10.49
C ASN A 189 -18.59 -2.08 9.16
N ALA A 190 -18.26 -0.79 9.14
CA ALA A 190 -18.13 -0.02 7.90
C ALA A 190 -16.98 -0.56 7.04
N TYR A 191 -15.85 -0.93 7.66
CA TYR A 191 -14.70 -1.53 6.96
C TYR A 191 -14.99 -2.98 6.51
N ALA A 192 -15.76 -3.74 7.30
CA ALA A 192 -16.24 -5.07 6.89
C ALA A 192 -17.08 -5.02 5.61
N ALA A 193 -17.90 -3.98 5.44
CA ALA A 193 -18.65 -3.77 4.20
C ALA A 193 -17.73 -3.64 2.98
N PHE A 194 -16.60 -2.91 3.06
CA PHE A 194 -15.63 -2.84 1.95
C PHE A 194 -15.05 -4.22 1.60
N GLY A 195 -14.69 -5.02 2.62
CA GLY A 195 -14.23 -6.39 2.43
C GLY A 195 -15.26 -7.31 1.75
N ASN A 196 -16.55 -7.04 1.97
CA ASN A 196 -17.66 -7.76 1.36
C ASN A 196 -18.27 -7.03 0.15
N GLN A 197 -17.44 -6.36 -0.67
CA GLN A 197 -17.86 -5.70 -1.91
C GLN A 197 -18.99 -4.66 -1.71
N GLY A 198 -19.02 -4.00 -0.57
CA GLY A 198 -20.01 -2.99 -0.20
C GLY A 198 -21.31 -3.55 0.39
N GLN A 199 -21.44 -4.87 0.54
CA GLN A 199 -22.56 -5.49 1.26
C GLN A 199 -22.29 -5.44 2.76
N GLN A 200 -23.05 -4.63 3.48
CA GLN A 200 -22.96 -4.54 4.94
C GLN A 200 -24.00 -5.43 5.60
N PHE A 201 -23.57 -6.29 6.51
CA PHE A 201 -24.43 -7.01 7.44
C PHE A 201 -24.65 -6.21 8.73
N GLU A 202 -25.80 -6.40 9.38
CA GLU A 202 -25.98 -5.96 10.76
C GLU A 202 -25.05 -6.77 11.71
N LEU A 203 -24.63 -6.14 12.81
CA LEU A 203 -23.69 -6.76 13.76
C LEU A 203 -24.37 -7.90 14.55
N GLY A 204 -24.05 -9.13 14.17
CA GLY A 204 -24.51 -10.32 14.88
C GLY A 204 -23.69 -10.56 16.16
N LEU A 205 -24.35 -10.49 17.33
CA LEU A 205 -23.80 -10.90 18.64
C LEU A 205 -24.38 -12.23 19.15
N ILE A 206 -25.58 -12.59 18.70
CA ILE A 206 -26.34 -13.77 19.12
C ILE A 206 -26.60 -14.66 17.90
N GLU A 207 -26.24 -15.93 18.04
CA GLU A 207 -26.43 -16.97 17.02
C GLU A 207 -27.78 -17.69 17.19
N GLN A 208 -28.14 -18.01 18.43
CA GLN A 208 -29.34 -18.77 18.75
C GLN A 208 -29.78 -18.53 20.19
N VAL A 209 -31.09 -18.48 20.40
CA VAL A 209 -31.72 -18.50 21.72
C VAL A 209 -32.63 -19.72 21.81
N ASN A 210 -32.48 -20.51 22.87
CA ASN A 210 -33.38 -21.61 23.22
C ASN A 210 -34.07 -21.32 24.56
N ASP A 211 -35.29 -21.80 24.74
CA ASP A 211 -35.96 -21.79 26.04
C ASP A 211 -35.44 -22.92 26.96
N LYS A 212 -36.00 -22.99 28.18
CA LYS A 212 -35.66 -23.99 29.20
C LYS A 212 -36.00 -25.46 28.83
N TYR A 213 -36.67 -25.68 27.70
CA TYR A 213 -36.99 -27.00 27.16
C TYR A 213 -36.18 -27.30 25.88
N ASN A 214 -35.10 -26.55 25.64
CA ASN A 214 -34.27 -26.56 24.42
C ASN A 214 -35.04 -26.23 23.13
N LYS A 215 -36.25 -25.63 23.22
CA LYS A 215 -36.98 -25.20 22.03
C LYS A 215 -36.37 -23.91 21.49
N LYS A 216 -36.00 -23.89 20.20
CA LYS A 216 -35.51 -22.69 19.53
C LYS A 216 -36.56 -21.58 19.59
N VAL A 217 -36.17 -20.43 20.13
CA VAL A 217 -36.96 -19.20 20.17
C VAL A 217 -36.80 -18.51 18.82
N SER A 218 -37.85 -17.82 18.35
CA SER A 218 -37.71 -16.96 17.18
C SER A 218 -36.70 -15.85 17.47
N TRP A 219 -35.68 -15.75 16.64
CA TRP A 219 -34.63 -14.74 16.74
C TRP A 219 -34.44 -14.13 15.35
N PRO A 220 -34.25 -12.80 15.21
CA PRO A 220 -34.04 -12.17 13.91
C PRO A 220 -32.87 -12.81 13.16
N ASN A 221 -33.08 -13.11 11.88
CA ASN A 221 -31.98 -13.49 10.99
C ASN A 221 -31.11 -12.27 10.71
N ALA A 222 -29.80 -12.49 10.50
CA ALA A 222 -28.90 -11.43 10.08
C ALA A 222 -29.38 -10.82 8.75
N THR A 223 -29.68 -9.52 8.77
CA THR A 223 -30.01 -8.74 7.57
C THR A 223 -28.72 -8.20 6.94
N SER A 224 -28.80 -7.83 5.67
CA SER A 224 -27.73 -7.08 5.02
C SER A 224 -28.28 -6.13 3.95
N LYS A 225 -27.54 -5.06 3.67
CA LYS A 225 -27.85 -4.05 2.66
C LYS A 225 -26.60 -3.72 1.84
N ARG A 226 -26.78 -3.29 0.59
CA ARG A 226 -25.70 -2.69 -0.19
C ARG A 226 -25.47 -1.27 0.32
N ALA A 227 -24.47 -1.10 1.19
CA ALA A 227 -24.15 0.21 1.78
C ALA A 227 -23.38 1.11 0.81
N ILE A 228 -22.63 0.52 -0.12
CA ILE A 228 -21.84 1.20 -1.14
C ILE A 228 -21.63 0.27 -2.35
N SER A 229 -21.25 0.81 -3.52
CA SER A 229 -21.10 0.01 -4.74
C SER A 229 -19.90 -0.95 -4.68
N GLU A 230 -20.00 -2.07 -5.40
CA GLU A 230 -18.93 -3.07 -5.52
C GLU A 230 -17.66 -2.46 -6.09
N GLY A 231 -17.80 -1.63 -7.12
CA GLY A 231 -16.69 -0.92 -7.74
C GLY A 231 -15.96 0.01 -6.77
N ALA A 232 -16.67 0.87 -6.04
CA ALA A 232 -16.04 1.78 -5.08
C ALA A 232 -15.38 1.01 -3.92
N SER A 233 -16.02 -0.06 -3.46
CA SER A 233 -15.47 -0.98 -2.45
C SER A 233 -14.18 -1.62 -2.92
N TYR A 234 -14.11 -2.07 -4.16
CA TYR A 234 -12.89 -2.61 -4.76
C TYR A 234 -11.81 -1.52 -4.86
N LEU A 235 -12.12 -0.33 -5.36
CA LEU A 235 -11.13 0.75 -5.51
C LEU A 235 -10.54 1.17 -4.16
N ILE A 236 -11.35 1.37 -3.12
CA ILE A 236 -10.84 1.72 -1.79
C ILE A 236 -10.03 0.57 -1.17
N SER A 237 -10.47 -0.69 -1.35
CA SER A 237 -9.74 -1.87 -0.87
C SER A 237 -8.38 -2.01 -1.56
N ASN A 238 -8.35 -1.87 -2.89
CA ASN A 238 -7.14 -1.97 -3.72
C ASN A 238 -6.09 -0.88 -3.40
N ILE A 239 -6.54 0.31 -3.04
CA ILE A 239 -5.66 1.38 -2.55
C ILE A 239 -5.12 1.04 -1.15
N LEU A 240 -6.00 0.65 -0.22
CA LEU A 240 -5.61 0.41 1.18
C LEU A 240 -4.82 -0.90 1.38
N SER A 241 -4.91 -1.86 0.45
CA SER A 241 -4.11 -3.10 0.47
C SER A 241 -2.72 -2.95 -0.14
N ASP A 242 -2.42 -1.80 -0.75
CA ASP A 242 -1.15 -1.51 -1.39
C ASP A 242 -0.06 -1.19 -0.34
N ASN A 243 0.64 -2.25 0.08
CA ASN A 243 1.76 -2.14 1.01
C ASN A 243 2.89 -1.23 0.46
N ALA A 244 3.12 -1.23 -0.86
CA ALA A 244 4.19 -0.44 -1.47
C ALA A 244 3.86 1.06 -1.45
N ALA A 245 2.62 1.43 -1.79
CA ALA A 245 2.16 2.82 -1.68
C ALA A 245 2.19 3.33 -0.24
N ARG A 246 1.97 2.47 0.77
CA ARG A 246 1.99 2.84 2.19
C ARG A 246 3.40 2.86 2.82
N ALA A 247 4.36 2.13 2.25
CA ALA A 247 5.68 1.88 2.85
C ALA A 247 6.50 3.15 3.14
N SER A 248 6.37 4.22 2.33
CA SER A 248 7.13 5.46 2.53
C SER A 248 6.82 6.19 3.84
N VAL A 249 5.64 5.94 4.44
CA VAL A 249 5.24 6.58 5.71
C VAL A 249 5.26 5.59 6.88
N PHE A 250 4.87 4.33 6.66
CA PHE A 250 4.67 3.35 7.74
C PHE A 250 5.63 2.16 7.69
N GLY A 251 6.51 2.07 6.69
CA GLY A 251 7.33 0.90 6.42
C GLY A 251 6.48 -0.38 6.30
N SER A 252 6.95 -1.47 6.89
CA SER A 252 6.25 -2.76 6.97
C SER A 252 5.44 -2.96 8.27
N THR A 253 5.31 -1.92 9.11
CA THR A 253 4.67 -2.04 10.44
C THR A 253 3.21 -2.46 10.36
N LEU A 254 2.54 -2.13 9.25
CA LEU A 254 1.14 -2.44 8.93
C LEU A 254 1.00 -3.49 7.82
N THR A 255 2.01 -4.35 7.62
CA THR A 255 1.97 -5.44 6.62
C THR A 255 1.68 -6.78 7.29
N VAL A 256 0.64 -7.48 6.83
CA VAL A 256 0.36 -8.87 7.21
C VAL A 256 1.17 -9.79 6.31
N PRO A 257 2.15 -10.56 6.81
CA PRO A 257 3.00 -11.41 5.96
C PRO A 257 2.19 -12.46 5.22
N GLY A 258 2.43 -12.66 3.93
CA GLY A 258 1.75 -13.67 3.11
C GLY A 258 0.31 -13.36 2.69
N HIS A 259 -0.32 -12.31 3.22
CA HIS A 259 -1.74 -12.00 2.98
C HIS A 259 -1.99 -10.57 2.48
N THR A 260 -2.96 -10.44 1.58
CA THR A 260 -3.56 -9.19 1.14
C THR A 260 -4.51 -8.70 2.23
N ALA A 261 -4.20 -7.55 2.83
CA ALA A 261 -5.05 -6.91 3.83
C ALA A 261 -5.06 -5.39 3.59
N ALA A 262 -6.26 -4.83 3.45
CA ALA A 262 -6.48 -3.39 3.44
C ALA A 262 -6.40 -2.86 4.88
N VAL A 263 -5.77 -1.70 5.11
CA VAL A 263 -5.67 -1.12 6.46
C VAL A 263 -5.54 0.39 6.44
N LYS A 264 -6.17 1.04 7.42
CA LYS A 264 -6.05 2.47 7.67
C LYS A 264 -5.86 2.76 9.16
N THR A 265 -4.91 3.65 9.44
CA THR A 265 -4.67 4.25 10.76
C THR A 265 -5.55 5.47 11.00
N GLY A 266 -5.91 5.71 12.25
CA GLY A 266 -6.50 6.96 12.73
C GLY A 266 -5.70 7.50 13.91
N THR A 267 -5.53 8.81 13.95
CA THR A 267 -4.92 9.54 15.05
C THR A 267 -5.69 10.86 15.16
N THR A 268 -6.06 11.27 16.37
CA THR A 268 -6.60 12.61 16.63
C THR A 268 -5.46 13.63 16.75
N ASN A 269 -5.70 14.91 16.44
CA ASN A 269 -4.64 15.93 16.48
C ASN A 269 -3.93 16.01 17.86
N ASP A 270 -4.68 15.79 18.93
CA ASP A 270 -4.18 15.82 20.31
C ASP A 270 -3.62 14.45 20.78
N ASN A 271 -3.47 13.47 19.89
CA ASN A 271 -3.04 12.09 20.20
C ASN A 271 -3.85 11.41 21.33
N LYS A 272 -5.13 11.75 21.49
CA LYS A 272 -6.03 11.18 22.51
C LYS A 272 -6.51 9.78 22.15
N ASP A 273 -6.68 9.53 20.85
CA ASP A 273 -7.20 8.30 20.30
C ASP A 273 -6.31 7.81 19.16
N ALA A 274 -5.86 6.57 19.28
CA ALA A 274 -5.05 5.88 18.28
C ALA A 274 -5.82 4.67 17.75
N TRP A 275 -6.07 4.65 16.46
CA TRP A 275 -6.88 3.65 15.78
C TRP A 275 -6.08 2.92 14.71
N THR A 276 -6.31 1.61 14.57
CA THR A 276 -5.98 0.88 13.33
C THR A 276 -7.13 -0.04 13.00
N ILE A 277 -7.68 0.12 11.79
CA ILE A 277 -8.77 -0.72 11.28
C ILE A 277 -8.34 -1.27 9.94
N GLY A 278 -8.46 -2.58 9.76
CA GLY A 278 -8.08 -3.25 8.52
C GLY A 278 -8.81 -4.58 8.32
N TYR A 279 -8.87 -5.01 7.07
CA TYR A 279 -9.75 -6.08 6.63
C TYR A 279 -9.20 -6.80 5.40
N ASN A 280 -9.69 -8.01 5.18
CA ASN A 280 -9.64 -8.72 3.90
C ASN A 280 -11.06 -9.27 3.59
N PRO A 281 -11.26 -10.11 2.56
CA PRO A 281 -12.58 -10.69 2.29
C PRO A 281 -13.11 -11.70 3.34
N GLU A 282 -12.33 -12.04 4.38
CA GLU A 282 -12.70 -13.00 5.44
C GLU A 282 -13.01 -12.30 6.78
N TYR A 283 -12.12 -11.39 7.22
CA TYR A 283 -12.21 -10.72 8.50
C TYR A 283 -11.96 -9.21 8.42
N ALA A 284 -12.64 -8.46 9.29
CA ALA A 284 -12.32 -7.08 9.61
C ALA A 284 -11.93 -7.00 11.09
N VAL A 285 -10.81 -6.34 11.36
CA VAL A 285 -10.27 -6.14 12.71
C VAL A 285 -10.10 -4.66 12.95
N GLY A 286 -10.71 -4.17 14.02
CA GLY A 286 -10.49 -2.82 14.53
C GLY A 286 -9.83 -2.86 15.89
N VAL A 287 -8.89 -1.94 16.11
CA VAL A 287 -8.26 -1.68 17.42
C VAL A 287 -8.30 -0.19 17.70
N TRP A 288 -8.70 0.16 18.92
CA TRP A 288 -8.51 1.48 19.52
C TRP A 288 -7.54 1.36 20.70
N VAL A 289 -6.73 2.40 20.90
CA VAL A 289 -5.89 2.62 22.07
C VAL A 289 -6.07 4.08 22.49
N GLY A 290 -6.14 4.33 23.80
CA GLY A 290 -6.28 5.66 24.36
C GLY A 290 -6.46 5.65 25.87
N ASN A 291 -6.86 6.80 26.40
CA ASN A 291 -7.17 6.96 27.82
C ASN A 291 -8.64 7.35 27.98
N ASN A 292 -9.36 6.68 28.88
CA ASN A 292 -10.80 6.91 29.07
C ASN A 292 -11.11 8.38 29.42
N ASN A 293 -10.21 9.06 30.13
CA ASN A 293 -10.31 10.46 30.54
C ASN A 293 -9.85 11.49 29.47
N ASN A 294 -9.54 11.07 28.23
CA ASN A 294 -8.99 11.93 27.17
C ASN A 294 -7.60 12.55 27.45
N THR A 295 -6.80 12.01 28.36
CA THR A 295 -5.38 12.41 28.47
C THR A 295 -4.63 12.07 27.16
N PRO A 296 -3.85 12.99 26.57
CA PRO A 296 -3.03 12.72 25.39
C PRO A 296 -2.01 11.59 25.56
N MET A 297 -1.74 10.85 24.48
CA MET A 297 -0.63 9.91 24.35
C MET A 297 0.54 10.53 23.57
N LYS A 298 1.69 9.84 23.56
CA LYS A 298 2.89 10.28 22.81
C LYS A 298 2.86 9.96 21.30
N PHE A 299 2.09 8.96 20.87
CA PHE A 299 2.10 8.43 19.49
C PHE A 299 0.69 8.05 19.01
N GLY A 300 0.55 7.89 17.70
CA GLY A 300 -0.74 7.66 17.03
C GLY A 300 -1.06 6.22 16.63
N GLY A 301 -2.02 6.08 15.71
CA GLY A 301 -2.61 4.80 15.30
C GLY A 301 -1.63 3.70 14.90
N SER A 302 -0.60 4.03 14.12
CA SER A 302 0.40 3.07 13.62
C SER A 302 1.22 2.40 14.70
N ASP A 303 1.63 3.17 15.72
CA ASP A 303 2.58 2.72 16.74
C ASP A 303 1.88 2.15 17.96
N MET A 304 0.68 2.65 18.28
CA MET A 304 -0.10 2.23 19.44
C MET A 304 -1.05 1.07 19.08
N ALA A 305 -1.99 1.27 18.15
CA ALA A 305 -2.99 0.28 17.77
C ALA A 305 -2.51 -0.71 16.69
N GLY A 306 -1.62 -0.26 15.80
CA GLY A 306 -1.09 -1.03 14.67
C GLY A 306 -0.47 -2.39 15.03
N PRO A 307 0.35 -2.51 16.09
CA PRO A 307 0.94 -3.79 16.49
C PRO A 307 -0.10 -4.83 16.92
N ILE A 308 -1.13 -4.41 17.68
CA ILE A 308 -2.23 -5.29 18.11
C ILE A 308 -3.01 -5.75 16.88
N TRP A 309 -3.37 -4.82 15.99
CA TRP A 309 -4.09 -5.13 14.75
C TRP A 309 -3.32 -6.12 13.88
N ARG A 310 -2.03 -5.87 13.63
CA ARG A 310 -1.17 -6.72 12.78
C ARG A 310 -1.01 -8.11 13.38
N ASN A 311 -0.76 -8.22 14.68
CA ASN A 311 -0.63 -9.50 15.36
C ASN A 311 -1.94 -10.31 15.33
N THR A 312 -3.10 -9.64 15.44
CA THR A 312 -4.41 -10.28 15.34
C THR A 312 -4.68 -10.76 13.92
N MET A 313 -4.51 -9.91 12.90
CA MET A 313 -4.69 -10.32 11.50
C MET A 313 -3.71 -11.44 11.08
N THR A 314 -2.45 -11.38 11.51
CA THR A 314 -1.45 -12.41 11.20
C THR A 314 -1.81 -13.76 11.82
N LYS A 315 -2.31 -13.78 13.06
CA LYS A 315 -2.74 -15.02 13.72
C LYS A 315 -4.06 -15.55 13.14
N LEU A 316 -5.03 -14.68 12.82
CA LEU A 316 -6.30 -15.07 12.21
C LEU A 316 -6.11 -15.76 10.85
N LEU A 317 -5.20 -15.22 10.03
CA LEU A 317 -4.96 -15.72 8.67
C LEU A 317 -3.87 -16.81 8.59
N ALA A 318 -3.22 -17.15 9.71
CA ALA A 318 -2.18 -18.18 9.75
C ALA A 318 -2.70 -19.54 9.22
N GLY A 319 -2.02 -20.08 8.21
CA GLY A 319 -2.41 -21.32 7.54
C GLY A 319 -3.55 -21.21 6.52
N GLN A 320 -4.13 -20.02 6.33
CA GLN A 320 -5.13 -19.76 5.29
C GLN A 320 -4.46 -19.45 3.94
N SER A 321 -5.22 -19.53 2.85
CA SER A 321 -4.79 -19.04 1.54
C SER A 321 -4.86 -17.50 1.47
N ASN A 322 -4.12 -16.90 0.54
CA ASN A 322 -4.16 -15.45 0.34
C ASN A 322 -5.35 -15.00 -0.51
N THR A 323 -6.51 -14.78 0.11
CA THR A 323 -7.72 -14.28 -0.56
C THR A 323 -7.54 -12.84 -1.07
N GLN A 324 -7.66 -12.65 -2.39
CA GLN A 324 -7.66 -11.32 -3.02
C GLN A 324 -9.06 -10.69 -3.01
N PHE A 325 -9.14 -9.36 -3.04
CA PHE A 325 -10.38 -8.66 -3.33
C PHE A 325 -10.81 -8.95 -4.78
N PRO A 326 -12.02 -9.46 -5.03
CA PRO A 326 -12.49 -9.76 -6.39
C PRO A 326 -12.70 -8.47 -7.19
N VAL A 327 -12.26 -8.46 -8.46
CA VAL A 327 -12.46 -7.31 -9.36
C VAL A 327 -13.90 -7.37 -9.91
N PRO A 328 -14.78 -6.41 -9.61
CA PRO A 328 -16.15 -6.40 -10.12
C PRO A 328 -16.19 -5.97 -11.60
N SER A 329 -17.22 -6.39 -12.33
CA SER A 329 -17.37 -6.11 -13.78
C SER A 329 -17.42 -4.61 -14.13
N GLY A 330 -17.84 -3.77 -13.19
CA GLY A 330 -17.83 -2.31 -13.31
C GLY A 330 -16.46 -1.65 -13.10
N VAL A 331 -15.37 -2.41 -12.91
CA VAL A 331 -14.00 -1.90 -12.73
C VAL A 331 -13.10 -2.33 -13.88
N VAL A 332 -12.26 -1.40 -14.34
CA VAL A 332 -11.26 -1.65 -15.39
C VAL A 332 -9.89 -1.14 -14.98
N GLN A 333 -8.84 -1.81 -15.44
CA GLN A 333 -7.47 -1.29 -15.35
C GLN A 333 -7.12 -0.49 -16.62
N ARG A 334 -6.42 0.63 -16.47
CA ARG A 334 -5.94 1.48 -17.57
C ARG A 334 -4.51 1.98 -17.30
N SER A 335 -3.81 2.39 -18.36
CA SER A 335 -2.56 3.14 -18.23
C SER A 335 -2.83 4.61 -17.99
N VAL A 336 -2.03 5.22 -17.10
CA VAL A 336 -2.16 6.61 -16.65
C VAL A 336 -0.78 7.27 -16.69
N CYS A 337 -0.70 8.53 -17.10
CA CYS A 337 0.52 9.32 -16.99
C CYS A 337 0.74 9.86 -15.56
N SER A 338 1.94 10.35 -15.29
CA SER A 338 2.32 10.97 -14.00
C SER A 338 1.48 12.19 -13.61
N ASP A 339 0.79 12.82 -14.57
CA ASP A 339 -0.11 13.96 -14.37
C ASP A 339 -1.58 13.56 -14.10
N GLY A 340 -1.85 12.26 -13.95
CA GLY A 340 -3.20 11.70 -13.73
C GLY A 340 -4.05 11.56 -15.00
N GLY A 341 -3.54 11.92 -16.17
CA GLY A 341 -4.23 11.76 -17.44
C GLY A 341 -4.33 10.29 -17.89
N LEU A 342 -5.44 9.93 -18.53
CA LEU A 342 -5.61 8.63 -19.18
C LEU A 342 -4.67 8.55 -20.39
N ALA A 343 -3.81 7.54 -20.43
CA ALA A 343 -2.86 7.38 -21.53
C ALA A 343 -3.57 6.94 -22.81
N THR A 344 -3.29 7.63 -23.93
CA THR A 344 -3.84 7.27 -25.24
C THR A 344 -3.31 5.93 -25.77
N THR A 345 -2.19 5.44 -25.23
CA THR A 345 -1.63 4.11 -25.51
C THR A 345 -1.52 3.30 -24.21
N ASN A 346 -1.98 2.04 -24.22
CA ASN A 346 -1.79 1.12 -23.11
C ASN A 346 -0.32 0.66 -23.01
N ASN A 347 0.18 0.51 -21.78
CA ASN A 347 1.54 0.04 -21.44
C ASN A 347 2.69 0.98 -21.83
N ALA A 348 2.40 2.15 -22.41
CA ALA A 348 3.44 3.06 -22.86
C ALA A 348 4.42 3.49 -21.76
N LYS A 349 5.70 3.60 -22.12
CA LYS A 349 6.81 3.93 -21.22
C LYS A 349 6.56 5.26 -20.52
N GLY A 350 6.69 5.28 -19.19
CA GLY A 350 6.34 6.44 -18.35
C GLY A 350 4.89 6.47 -17.87
N THR A 351 4.06 5.48 -18.24
CA THR A 351 2.74 5.27 -17.61
C THR A 351 2.82 4.27 -16.46
N TYR A 352 1.84 4.32 -15.56
CA TYR A 352 1.57 3.28 -14.57
C TYR A 352 0.15 2.71 -14.75
N LYS A 353 -0.11 1.54 -14.17
CA LYS A 353 -1.45 0.93 -14.18
C LYS A 353 -2.24 1.36 -12.96
N GLU A 354 -3.50 1.70 -13.19
CA GLU A 354 -4.46 2.04 -12.14
C GLU A 354 -5.85 1.50 -12.47
N TYR A 355 -6.66 1.26 -11.43
CA TYR A 355 -8.03 0.80 -11.53
C TYR A 355 -9.03 1.96 -11.48
N PHE A 356 -10.13 1.82 -12.22
CA PHE A 356 -11.17 2.84 -12.37
C PHE A 356 -12.55 2.19 -12.44
N LEU A 357 -13.60 2.93 -12.09
CA LEU A 357 -14.95 2.56 -12.52
C LEU A 357 -15.05 2.76 -14.04
N THR A 358 -15.77 1.88 -14.74
CA THR A 358 -16.05 2.02 -16.18
C THR A 358 -16.66 3.38 -16.53
N GLY A 359 -17.54 3.90 -15.67
CA GLY A 359 -18.18 5.21 -15.81
C GLY A 359 -17.39 6.41 -15.27
N ALA A 360 -16.20 6.20 -14.69
CA ALA A 360 -15.38 7.28 -14.10
C ALA A 360 -13.89 7.11 -14.47
N LEU A 361 -13.60 7.13 -15.77
CA LEU A 361 -12.24 7.25 -16.30
C LEU A 361 -11.75 8.72 -16.20
N PRO A 362 -10.42 8.96 -16.13
CA PRO A 362 -9.89 10.32 -16.22
C PRO A 362 -10.29 10.98 -17.54
N THR A 363 -10.90 12.17 -17.46
CA THR A 363 -11.36 12.93 -18.63
C THR A 363 -10.20 13.58 -19.39
N LYS A 364 -9.15 13.99 -18.67
CA LYS A 364 -7.89 14.42 -19.27
C LYS A 364 -7.19 13.22 -19.90
N GLN A 365 -6.87 13.32 -21.19
CA GLN A 365 -5.97 12.38 -21.85
C GLN A 365 -4.53 12.91 -21.87
N CYS A 366 -3.57 12.01 -21.92
CA CYS A 366 -2.15 12.32 -22.11
C CYS A 366 -1.59 11.50 -23.29
N ASN A 367 -0.86 12.18 -24.17
CA ASN A 367 -0.11 11.53 -25.24
C ASN A 367 1.24 11.06 -24.70
N VAL A 368 1.55 9.79 -24.93
CA VAL A 368 2.82 9.18 -24.55
C VAL A 368 3.63 8.96 -25.82
N VAL A 369 4.80 9.60 -25.92
CA VAL A 369 5.69 9.40 -27.06
C VAL A 369 6.26 7.99 -26.99
N ARG A 370 5.86 7.12 -27.92
CA ARG A 370 6.36 5.75 -28.01
C ARG A 370 7.71 5.72 -28.71
N THR A 371 8.78 5.39 -27.98
CA THR A 371 10.10 5.14 -28.54
C THR A 371 10.09 3.84 -29.35
N LYS A 372 10.65 3.84 -30.56
CA LYS A 372 10.97 2.60 -31.28
C LYS A 372 12.35 2.09 -30.92
N ILE A 373 12.49 0.77 -30.85
CA ILE A 373 13.76 0.07 -30.67
C ILE A 373 13.91 -0.97 -31.78
N GLU A 374 15.14 -1.27 -32.17
CA GLU A 374 15.43 -2.46 -32.98
C GLU A 374 15.65 -3.67 -32.08
N VAL A 375 15.03 -4.79 -32.46
CA VAL A 375 15.14 -6.06 -31.74
C VAL A 375 15.28 -7.21 -32.71
N CYS A 376 15.92 -8.28 -32.25
CA CYS A 376 15.93 -9.56 -32.91
C CYS A 376 14.65 -10.33 -32.54
N ASN A 377 13.82 -10.68 -33.52
CA ASN A 377 12.73 -11.63 -33.33
C ASN A 377 13.31 -13.04 -33.17
N LEU A 378 13.05 -13.68 -32.03
CA LEU A 378 13.65 -14.96 -31.70
C LEU A 378 13.07 -16.14 -32.49
N SER A 379 11.87 -15.98 -33.08
CA SER A 379 11.16 -17.04 -33.79
C SER A 379 11.60 -17.19 -35.25
N ASP A 380 11.80 -16.08 -35.97
CA ASP A 380 12.18 -16.10 -37.40
C ASP A 380 13.61 -15.59 -37.67
N LYS A 381 14.31 -15.15 -36.62
CA LYS A 381 15.69 -14.65 -36.65
C LYS A 381 15.90 -13.42 -37.53
N LYS A 382 14.92 -12.52 -37.60
CA LYS A 382 15.06 -11.20 -38.25
C LYS A 382 15.12 -10.05 -37.27
N MET A 383 15.80 -8.98 -37.69
CA MET A 383 15.71 -7.68 -37.01
C MET A 383 14.39 -6.99 -37.38
N GLU A 384 13.69 -6.46 -36.39
CA GLU A 384 12.47 -5.67 -36.57
C GLU A 384 12.46 -4.43 -35.67
N SER A 385 11.72 -3.40 -36.10
CA SER A 385 11.57 -2.14 -35.38
C SER A 385 10.21 -2.09 -34.68
N ILE A 386 10.20 -2.48 -33.40
CA ILE A 386 9.01 -2.44 -32.53
C ILE A 386 9.01 -1.19 -31.67
N TYR A 387 7.89 -0.89 -31.01
CA TYR A 387 7.90 0.09 -29.93
C TYR A 387 8.45 -0.55 -28.64
N GLU A 388 9.13 0.24 -27.81
CA GLU A 388 9.82 -0.25 -26.61
C GLU A 388 8.86 -0.86 -25.56
N ASP A 389 7.61 -0.40 -25.54
CA ASP A 389 6.51 -0.90 -24.72
C ASP A 389 5.88 -2.21 -25.25
N ASP A 390 6.15 -2.59 -26.51
CA ASP A 390 5.78 -3.89 -27.09
C ASP A 390 6.87 -4.97 -26.88
N PHE A 391 7.98 -4.63 -26.19
CA PHE A 391 9.09 -5.57 -25.96
C PHE A 391 8.72 -6.70 -24.99
N ASP A 392 8.69 -7.90 -25.54
CA ASP A 392 8.51 -9.17 -24.81
C ASP A 392 9.81 -9.99 -24.90
N SER A 393 10.49 -10.21 -23.78
CA SER A 393 11.76 -10.96 -23.72
C SER A 393 11.63 -12.45 -24.01
N THR A 394 10.41 -13.00 -24.10
CA THR A 394 10.16 -14.37 -24.55
C THR A 394 10.09 -14.49 -26.08
N LYS A 395 9.88 -13.36 -26.78
CA LYS A 395 9.73 -13.29 -28.24
C LYS A 395 10.86 -12.53 -28.93
N HIS A 396 11.50 -11.59 -28.24
CA HIS A 396 12.48 -10.67 -28.80
C HIS A 396 13.75 -10.60 -27.94
N SER A 397 14.88 -10.35 -28.58
CA SER A 397 16.14 -9.98 -27.93
C SER A 397 16.58 -8.58 -28.34
N LYS A 398 17.16 -7.82 -27.40
CA LYS A 398 17.81 -6.53 -27.70
C LYS A 398 19.23 -6.70 -28.23
N ASN A 399 19.74 -7.93 -28.31
CA ASN A 399 21.04 -8.24 -28.89
C ASN A 399 20.87 -8.67 -30.36
N SER A 400 21.40 -7.88 -31.28
CA SER A 400 21.29 -8.15 -32.72
C SER A 400 22.05 -9.41 -33.16
N SER A 401 23.07 -9.86 -32.41
CA SER A 401 23.77 -11.11 -32.73
C SER A 401 22.89 -12.35 -32.57
N ASP A 402 21.80 -12.28 -31.81
CA ASP A 402 20.89 -13.41 -31.61
C ASP A 402 20.09 -13.75 -32.88
N CYS A 403 20.14 -12.84 -33.87
CA CYS A 403 19.63 -12.99 -35.24
C CYS A 403 20.75 -13.17 -36.28
N SER A 404 22.03 -13.02 -35.91
CA SER A 404 23.12 -13.27 -36.84
C SER A 404 23.39 -14.77 -36.98
N THR A 405 23.06 -15.33 -38.13
CA THR A 405 23.54 -16.67 -38.53
C THR A 405 24.99 -16.56 -38.97
N THR A 406 25.92 -16.58 -38.00
CA THR A 406 27.36 -16.58 -38.28
C THR A 406 27.73 -17.80 -39.11
N LYS A 407 28.01 -17.58 -40.40
CA LYS A 407 28.48 -18.62 -41.32
C LYS A 407 29.82 -19.19 -40.82
N GLN A 408 29.77 -20.37 -40.22
CA GLN A 408 30.96 -21.09 -39.79
C GLN A 408 31.74 -21.56 -41.02
N GLN A 409 32.87 -20.89 -41.30
CA GLN A 409 33.74 -21.24 -42.42
C GLN A 409 34.77 -22.30 -42.01
N ILE A 410 34.90 -23.35 -42.81
CA ILE A 410 35.91 -24.41 -42.63
C ILE A 410 36.91 -24.41 -43.78
N ARG A 411 38.15 -24.79 -43.48
CA ARG A 411 39.19 -25.00 -44.49
C ARG A 411 39.19 -26.45 -44.96
N VAL A 412 39.13 -26.65 -46.26
CA VAL A 412 39.04 -27.98 -46.89
C VAL A 412 39.95 -28.06 -48.12
N CYS A 413 40.39 -29.27 -48.46
CA CYS A 413 41.07 -29.56 -49.72
C CYS A 413 40.03 -29.86 -50.81
N ASP A 414 39.99 -29.04 -51.86
CA ASP A 414 39.31 -29.37 -53.12
C ASP A 414 40.09 -30.52 -53.78
N VAL A 415 39.49 -31.72 -53.77
CA VAL A 415 40.18 -32.97 -54.10
C VAL A 415 40.49 -33.05 -55.60
N GLU A 416 39.65 -32.42 -56.42
CA GLU A 416 39.77 -32.25 -57.87
C GLU A 416 40.88 -31.24 -58.21
N ARG A 417 40.84 -30.03 -57.62
CA ARG A 417 41.77 -28.93 -57.94
C ARG A 417 43.07 -28.94 -57.13
N LYS A 418 43.24 -29.91 -56.22
CA LYS A 418 44.40 -30.06 -55.32
C LYS A 418 44.82 -28.78 -54.59
N ARG A 419 43.84 -27.96 -54.16
CA ARG A 419 44.05 -26.71 -53.43
C ARG A 419 43.22 -26.64 -52.15
N ILE A 420 43.74 -25.92 -51.15
CA ILE A 420 43.01 -25.65 -49.91
C ILE A 420 42.17 -24.38 -50.10
N ILE A 421 40.87 -24.46 -49.83
CA ILE A 421 39.92 -23.33 -49.86
C ILE A 421 39.18 -23.20 -48.53
N ALA A 422 38.52 -22.06 -48.30
CA ALA A 422 37.53 -21.89 -47.24
C ALA A 422 36.12 -21.93 -47.84
N ILE A 423 35.20 -22.62 -47.19
CA ILE A 423 33.77 -22.73 -47.55
C ILE A 423 32.91 -22.61 -46.29
N ASP A 424 31.62 -22.27 -46.40
CA ASP A 424 30.69 -22.45 -45.28
C ASP A 424 30.58 -23.95 -44.97
N GLU A 425 30.52 -24.34 -43.69
CA GLU A 425 30.49 -25.77 -43.29
C GLU A 425 29.27 -26.52 -43.83
N LYS A 426 28.15 -25.82 -44.05
CA LYS A 426 26.95 -26.36 -44.70
C LYS A 426 27.13 -26.68 -46.20
N ASP A 427 28.15 -26.09 -46.85
CA ASP A 427 28.46 -26.31 -48.27
C ASP A 427 29.51 -27.42 -48.44
N PHE A 428 29.84 -28.14 -47.35
CA PHE A 428 30.76 -29.27 -47.36
C PHE A 428 30.14 -30.53 -47.98
N ASP A 429 30.58 -30.82 -49.20
CA ASP A 429 30.34 -32.08 -49.90
C ASP A 429 31.61 -32.95 -49.86
N SER A 430 31.52 -34.12 -49.23
CA SER A 430 32.63 -35.09 -49.11
C SER A 430 33.04 -35.74 -50.43
N SER A 431 32.22 -35.66 -51.49
CA SER A 431 32.58 -36.11 -52.84
C SER A 431 33.57 -35.16 -53.54
N ARG A 432 33.54 -33.88 -53.16
CA ARG A 432 34.34 -32.80 -53.78
C ARG A 432 35.44 -32.27 -52.86
N TYR A 433 35.21 -32.30 -51.56
CA TYR A 433 36.08 -31.68 -50.55
C TYR A 433 36.51 -32.69 -49.47
N SER A 434 37.78 -32.63 -49.08
CA SER A 434 38.33 -33.36 -47.93
C SER A 434 38.60 -32.41 -46.78
N LYS A 435 38.09 -32.71 -45.57
CA LYS A 435 38.50 -32.00 -44.34
C LYS A 435 39.97 -32.28 -43.98
N ASN A 436 40.59 -33.34 -44.54
CA ASN A 436 42.03 -33.57 -44.44
C ASN A 436 42.77 -32.80 -45.55
N ILE A 437 43.32 -31.64 -45.19
CA ILE A 437 44.07 -30.78 -46.12
C ILE A 437 45.34 -31.42 -46.70
N ALA A 438 45.85 -32.51 -46.13
CA ALA A 438 46.99 -33.24 -46.68
C ALA A 438 46.66 -34.01 -47.97
N SER A 439 45.37 -34.30 -48.25
CA SER A 439 44.89 -34.95 -49.49
C SER A 439 45.21 -34.18 -50.79
N CYS A 440 45.71 -32.95 -50.65
CA CYS A 440 46.15 -32.04 -51.70
C CYS A 440 47.68 -32.11 -51.98
N ARG A 441 48.44 -33.04 -51.36
CA ARG A 441 49.91 -33.16 -51.54
C ARG A 441 50.32 -34.56 -52.06
N SER A 442 51.12 -34.61 -53.14
CA SER A 442 51.70 -35.84 -53.72
C SER A 442 53.03 -35.60 -54.45
N SER A 443 53.87 -36.62 -54.55
CA SER A 443 55.30 -36.64 -54.96
C SER A 443 55.55 -37.36 -56.32
N SER A 444 56.72 -37.28 -56.99
CA SER A 444 57.78 -36.22 -57.08
C SER A 444 58.92 -36.63 -58.05
N SER A 445 59.05 -36.02 -59.24
CA SER A 445 60.25 -36.04 -60.12
C SER A 445 60.00 -35.17 -61.36
N GLY A 446 60.97 -34.47 -61.96
CA GLY A 446 62.33 -34.10 -61.55
C GLY A 446 63.04 -33.33 -62.67
N SER A 447 63.92 -32.37 -62.36
CA SER A 447 65.06 -31.98 -63.22
C SER A 447 66.04 -31.11 -62.43
N SER A 448 67.32 -31.23 -62.75
CA SER A 448 68.46 -30.69 -62.01
C SER A 448 68.86 -29.28 -62.43
N GLY A 449 69.16 -28.41 -61.47
CA GLY A 449 69.89 -27.16 -61.65
C GLY A 449 70.66 -26.80 -60.38
N ASN A 450 71.98 -27.02 -60.39
CA ASN A 450 72.87 -26.64 -59.29
C ASN A 450 73.23 -25.15 -59.39
N THR A 451 73.20 -24.43 -58.26
CA THR A 451 74.37 -23.69 -57.70
C THR A 451 74.02 -23.15 -56.30
N SER A 452 74.65 -23.76 -55.29
CA SER A 452 75.33 -23.13 -54.14
C SER A 452 74.91 -21.75 -53.58
N ASP A 453 74.68 -21.78 -52.26
CA ASP A 453 75.19 -20.87 -51.21
C ASP A 453 74.27 -19.85 -50.49
N ASP A 454 74.62 -19.74 -49.20
CA ASP A 454 74.31 -18.75 -48.16
C ASP A 454 72.92 -18.63 -47.51
N SER A 455 72.81 -19.40 -46.42
CA SER A 455 72.78 -18.88 -45.03
C SER A 455 71.45 -18.85 -44.25
N ASP A 456 71.57 -19.29 -43.01
CA ASP A 456 70.58 -19.21 -41.94
C ASP A 456 70.10 -17.77 -41.66
N ASN A 457 68.83 -17.63 -41.24
CA ASN A 457 68.64 -17.24 -39.84
C ASN A 457 67.27 -17.66 -39.26
N SER A 458 67.33 -18.25 -38.07
CA SER A 458 66.19 -18.36 -37.16
C SER A 458 66.18 -17.13 -36.25
N SER A 459 65.11 -16.33 -36.27
CA SER A 459 64.93 -15.25 -35.30
C SER A 459 63.53 -15.25 -34.67
N THR A 460 63.38 -16.11 -33.66
CA THR A 460 62.46 -15.85 -32.56
C THR A 460 62.71 -14.44 -31.99
N ILE A 461 61.68 -13.58 -31.95
CA ILE A 461 61.69 -12.41 -31.06
C ILE A 461 60.69 -12.65 -29.92
N ASN A 462 61.27 -13.05 -28.79
CA ASN A 462 60.65 -12.91 -27.48
C ASN A 462 60.75 -11.44 -27.06
N GLY A 463 59.64 -10.82 -26.67
CA GLY A 463 59.55 -9.37 -26.36
C GLY A 463 58.90 -9.09 -25.01
N ASN A 464 59.32 -9.79 -23.96
CA ASN A 464 58.74 -9.69 -22.62
C ASN A 464 59.47 -8.63 -21.77
N THR A 465 58.86 -7.46 -21.52
CA THR A 465 59.36 -6.50 -20.51
C THR A 465 58.26 -5.91 -19.65
N ARG A 466 58.27 -6.33 -18.37
CA ARG A 466 57.64 -5.68 -17.22
C ARG A 466 58.18 -4.25 -17.02
N ARG A 467 57.33 -3.32 -16.55
CA ARG A 467 57.65 -2.26 -15.55
C ARG A 467 56.34 -1.87 -14.86
N ARG A 468 56.08 -2.34 -13.64
CA ARG A 468 56.50 -1.82 -12.32
C ARG A 468 55.72 -0.58 -11.88
N ASN A 469 54.91 -0.77 -10.83
CA ASN A 469 54.54 0.28 -9.88
C ASN A 469 55.81 0.99 -9.35
N ASN A 470 55.70 2.28 -9.02
CA ASN A 470 56.13 2.71 -7.70
C ASN A 470 55.34 3.92 -7.18
N THR A 471 55.32 4.06 -5.86
CA THR A 471 54.68 5.12 -5.09
C THR A 471 55.50 6.42 -5.07
N GLY A 472 54.84 7.54 -4.77
CA GLY A 472 55.46 8.83 -4.45
C GLY A 472 54.49 9.71 -3.66
N ASN A 473 54.90 10.17 -2.47
CA ASN A 473 54.07 10.88 -1.50
C ASN A 473 54.68 12.24 -1.13
N SER A 474 53.89 13.31 -1.21
CA SER A 474 54.10 14.63 -0.59
C SER A 474 52.87 15.52 -0.92
N GLY A 475 52.26 16.30 -0.03
CA GLY A 475 52.57 16.63 1.37
C GLY A 475 52.60 18.15 1.59
N ASN A 476 51.78 18.65 2.55
CA ASN A 476 51.79 20.02 3.12
C ASN A 476 51.34 21.21 2.22
N THR A 477 50.78 22.34 2.72
CA THR A 477 50.07 22.68 3.99
C THR A 477 49.42 24.08 3.89
N GLY A 478 48.31 24.31 4.63
CA GLY A 478 47.93 25.60 5.25
C GLY A 478 47.28 26.68 4.35
N GLY A 479 46.34 27.49 4.85
CA GLY A 479 45.64 27.46 6.14
C GLY A 479 44.93 28.79 6.51
N THR A 480 43.95 28.72 7.43
CA THR A 480 43.42 29.83 8.29
C THR A 480 42.74 31.04 7.60
N SER A 481 41.78 31.77 8.19
CA SER A 481 41.09 31.75 9.51
C SER A 481 39.88 32.71 9.50
N GLY A 482 38.95 32.63 10.46
CA GLY A 482 37.94 33.68 10.69
C GLY A 482 36.80 33.31 11.65
N ASP A 483 37.00 33.53 12.94
CA ASP A 483 35.95 33.44 13.98
C ASP A 483 34.94 34.60 13.93
N SER A 484 33.74 34.39 14.47
CA SER A 484 33.19 35.31 15.46
C SER A 484 32.12 34.66 16.35
N SER A 485 32.25 34.92 17.66
CA SER A 485 31.31 34.55 18.71
C SER A 485 30.37 35.71 19.05
N GLY A 486 29.18 35.41 19.58
CA GLY A 486 28.23 36.42 20.04
C GLY A 486 27.30 35.90 21.13
N THR A 487 27.47 36.41 22.35
CA THR A 487 26.65 36.11 23.54
C THR A 487 25.85 37.33 23.98
N GLY A 488 24.64 37.12 24.51
CA GLY A 488 23.78 38.14 25.11
C GLY A 488 22.38 38.16 24.49
N GLY A 489 21.29 38.33 25.24
CA GLY A 489 21.17 38.52 26.69
C GLY A 489 19.74 38.33 27.18
N THR A 490 19.54 38.43 28.48
CA THR A 490 18.25 38.33 29.17
C THR A 490 17.37 39.58 29.01
N SER A 491 16.07 39.39 28.90
CA SER A 491 15.07 40.35 29.39
C SER A 491 13.74 39.64 29.63
N ASP A 492 13.32 39.61 30.89
CA ASP A 492 11.93 39.36 31.27
C ASP A 492 11.03 40.47 30.71
N ASP A 493 9.74 40.18 30.49
CA ASP A 493 8.69 41.16 30.78
C ASP A 493 7.35 40.46 31.05
N ASP A 494 6.79 40.78 32.22
CA ASP A 494 5.46 40.38 32.66
C ASP A 494 4.37 41.16 31.90
N SER A 495 3.23 40.53 31.62
CA SER A 495 1.92 41.22 31.77
C SER A 495 0.73 40.26 31.75
N SER A 496 0.32 39.86 32.95
CA SER A 496 -1.06 39.95 33.45
C SER A 496 -2.21 39.90 32.43
N GLY A 497 -2.89 38.75 32.38
CA GLY A 497 -4.17 38.54 31.69
C GLY A 497 -5.19 37.74 32.51
N GLN A 498 -5.18 37.85 33.85
CA GLN A 498 -6.23 37.25 34.68
C GLN A 498 -7.56 37.98 34.49
N ASN A 499 -8.65 37.24 34.24
CA ASN A 499 -9.94 37.60 34.83
C ASN A 499 -10.85 36.39 35.09
N ASN A 500 -11.34 36.35 36.32
CA ASN A 500 -12.33 35.49 37.01
C ASN A 500 -13.36 34.71 36.15
N GLN A 501 -13.67 33.44 36.46
CA GLN A 501 -14.54 32.99 37.58
C GLN A 501 -15.92 33.71 37.59
N ASN A 502 -17.07 33.09 37.32
CA ASN A 502 -17.79 32.00 38.01
C ASN A 502 -18.97 31.59 37.06
N ASN A 503 -19.71 30.48 37.15
CA ASN A 503 -20.32 29.87 38.32
C ASN A 503 -21.07 28.54 37.98
N THR A 504 -21.20 27.64 38.97
CA THR A 504 -22.32 26.67 39.19
C THR A 504 -22.97 25.89 38.04
N GLY A 505 -22.70 24.57 38.02
CA GLY A 505 -23.55 23.60 38.73
C GLY A 505 -24.73 22.96 37.97
N GLY A 506 -24.89 21.63 38.12
CA GLY A 506 -26.07 20.91 37.64
C GLY A 506 -25.85 19.41 37.39
N ASN A 507 -25.92 18.59 38.45
CA ASN A 507 -26.15 17.15 38.29
C ASN A 507 -27.47 16.89 37.57
N ASN A 508 -27.52 15.89 36.68
CA ASN A 508 -28.65 14.96 36.68
C ASN A 508 -28.32 13.61 36.03
N ASN A 509 -28.43 12.57 36.84
CA ASN A 509 -28.45 11.17 36.41
C ASN A 509 -29.86 10.78 35.92
N ASN A 510 -29.91 9.63 35.24
CA ASN A 510 -31.07 8.77 34.96
C ASN A 510 -31.82 8.92 33.62
N PHE A 511 -32.31 7.75 33.18
CA PHE A 511 -33.14 7.44 32.01
C PHE A 511 -32.45 7.59 30.64
N PHE A 512 -32.47 6.58 29.75
CA PHE A 512 -33.38 5.42 29.65
C PHE A 512 -32.69 4.05 29.65
N ARG A 513 -33.32 3.10 30.35
CA ARG A 513 -33.25 1.66 30.07
C ARG A 513 -34.31 1.29 29.02
N THR A 514 -34.16 0.08 28.45
CA THR A 514 -35.18 -0.74 27.77
C THR A 514 -35.88 -0.17 26.53
N ASN A 515 -35.70 -0.86 25.41
CA ASN A 515 -36.74 -1.80 24.96
C ASN A 515 -36.11 -3.14 24.54
N PHE A 516 -36.92 -4.19 24.58
CA PHE A 516 -36.54 -5.60 24.32
C PHE A 516 -36.50 -5.94 22.83
#